data_AF-A0A9P1BKP5-F1
#
_entry.id   AF-A0A9P1BKP5-F1
#
_cell.length_a   1.000
_cell.length_b   1.000
_cell.length_c   1.000
_cell.angle_alpha   90.00
_cell.angle_beta   90.00
_cell.angle_gamma   90.00
#
_symmetry.space_group_name_H-M   'P 1'
#
loop_
_entity.id
_entity.type
_entity.pdbx_description
1 polymer ?
#
loop_
_entity_poly.entity_id
_entity_poly.type
_entity_poly.pdbx_seq_one_letter_code
_entity_poly.pdbx_strand_id
1 'polypeptide(L)'
;MGGQCTIPPLDDGISYTQVSAGALHTVLLRSDGNAVACGQNSAGECTIPPLDDGISYTQGSAGTMHTVLLRSDGRAVAFGGKTSGQCNLPPLDDGISYTQVSARAMHTVLLRSDGRAVAFGGDTAGQCKLPTPDPGTWYVADVSVGQNLVLQLECARQDDAMLLTCSGLTGQETIRLNASPSDPAWNTQKRIARELQVPLQSLRVVLPDGQLLAAVCQAKPGASLADVSEARKLRCLS
;
A
#
# COMPACT_ATOMS: atom_id res chain seq x y z
N MET A 1 4.19 -7.62 -38.65
CA MET A 1 2.99 -6.84 -38.98
C MET A 1 2.36 -6.39 -37.67
N GLY A 2 2.09 -5.10 -37.53
CA GLY A 2 1.85 -4.42 -36.26
C GLY A 2 0.53 -4.83 -35.59
N GLY A 3 0.63 -5.42 -34.41
CA GLY A 3 -0.48 -5.51 -33.46
C GLY A 3 -0.62 -4.19 -32.75
N GLN A 4 -1.42 -3.28 -33.29
CA GLN A 4 -1.80 -2.07 -32.58
C GLN A 4 -2.66 -2.51 -31.37
N CYS A 5 -2.24 -2.16 -30.15
CA CYS A 5 -3.11 -2.27 -28.97
C CYS A 5 -4.31 -1.35 -29.19
N THR A 6 -5.48 -1.93 -29.45
CA THR A 6 -6.73 -1.16 -29.44
C THR A 6 -7.08 -0.92 -27.97
N ILE A 7 -6.91 0.32 -27.51
CA ILE A 7 -7.36 0.72 -26.18
C ILE A 7 -8.89 0.72 -26.21
N PRO A 8 -9.57 -0.02 -25.31
CA PRO A 8 -11.02 -0.05 -25.28
C PRO A 8 -11.60 1.36 -25.12
N PRO A 9 -12.68 1.73 -25.82
CA PRO A 9 -13.40 2.95 -25.48
C PRO A 9 -13.93 2.86 -24.04
N LEU A 10 -13.95 3.99 -23.36
CA LEU A 10 -14.51 4.12 -22.02
C LEU A 10 -15.89 4.78 -22.09
N ASP A 11 -16.76 4.44 -21.16
CA ASP A 11 -18.03 5.13 -20.96
C ASP A 11 -17.79 6.56 -20.45
N ASP A 12 -18.77 7.45 -20.68
CA ASP A 12 -18.68 8.84 -20.24
C ASP A 12 -18.44 8.95 -18.72
N GLY A 13 -17.44 9.74 -18.33
CA GLY A 13 -17.04 9.93 -16.94
C GLY A 13 -16.02 8.91 -16.41
N ILE A 14 -15.65 7.89 -17.20
CA ILE A 14 -14.58 6.97 -16.86
C ILE A 14 -13.28 7.37 -17.57
N SER A 15 -12.18 7.35 -16.84
CA SER A 15 -10.85 7.67 -17.35
C SER A 15 -9.84 6.60 -16.94
N TYR A 16 -8.76 6.44 -17.71
CA TYR A 16 -7.62 5.65 -17.27
C TYR A 16 -6.80 6.42 -16.24
N THR A 17 -6.51 5.77 -15.10
CA THR A 17 -5.80 6.36 -13.96
C THR A 17 -4.35 5.88 -13.86
N GLN A 18 -4.05 4.71 -14.42
CA GLN A 18 -2.70 4.18 -14.50
C GLN A 18 -2.54 3.30 -15.75
N VAL A 19 -1.33 3.29 -16.31
CA VAL A 19 -0.92 2.41 -17.39
C VAL A 19 0.34 1.64 -16.98
N SER A 20 0.39 0.36 -17.32
CA SER A 20 1.61 -0.47 -17.22
C SER A 20 1.79 -1.27 -18.50
N ALA A 21 2.94 -1.09 -19.15
CA ALA A 21 3.30 -1.80 -20.36
C ALA A 21 4.22 -2.99 -20.01
N GLY A 22 3.77 -4.19 -20.36
CA GLY A 22 4.57 -5.41 -20.35
C GLY A 22 5.37 -5.55 -21.64
N ALA A 23 5.88 -6.76 -21.90
CA ALA A 23 6.65 -6.99 -23.13
C ALA A 23 5.79 -6.91 -24.41
N LEU A 24 4.59 -7.51 -24.37
CA LEU A 24 3.70 -7.65 -25.53
C LEU A 24 2.23 -7.39 -25.18
N HIS A 25 1.95 -6.90 -23.97
CA HIS A 25 0.62 -6.52 -23.51
C HIS A 25 0.68 -5.23 -22.69
N THR A 26 -0.45 -4.56 -22.53
CA THR A 26 -0.61 -3.35 -21.73
C THR A 26 -1.80 -3.51 -20.80
N VAL A 27 -1.67 -3.02 -19.57
CA VAL A 27 -2.69 -3.03 -18.53
C VAL A 27 -3.02 -1.59 -18.19
N LEU A 28 -4.30 -1.28 -18.09
CA LEU A 28 -4.84 0.04 -17.83
C LEU A 28 -5.82 -0.03 -16.67
N LEU A 29 -5.57 0.73 -15.60
CA LEU A 29 -6.54 0.90 -14.51
C LEU A 29 -7.51 2.02 -14.84
N ARG A 30 -8.77 1.83 -14.45
CA ARG A 30 -9.88 2.74 -14.69
C ARG A 30 -10.25 3.49 -13.40
N SER A 31 -10.83 4.68 -13.55
CA SER A 31 -11.29 5.51 -12.43
C SER A 31 -12.46 4.93 -11.65
N ASP A 32 -13.21 3.99 -12.23
CA ASP A 32 -14.25 3.20 -11.56
C ASP A 32 -13.70 2.03 -10.72
N GLY A 33 -12.38 1.88 -10.64
CA GLY A 33 -11.75 0.81 -9.89
C GLY A 33 -11.61 -0.52 -10.62
N ASN A 34 -11.99 -0.61 -11.91
CA ASN A 34 -11.69 -1.77 -12.73
C ASN A 34 -10.34 -1.64 -13.46
N ALA A 35 -9.99 -2.67 -14.22
CA ALA A 35 -8.85 -2.65 -15.12
C ALA A 35 -9.22 -3.30 -16.46
N VAL A 36 -8.51 -2.91 -17.51
CA VAL A 36 -8.56 -3.55 -18.84
C VAL A 36 -7.15 -3.87 -19.30
N ALA A 37 -7.01 -4.88 -20.14
CA ALA A 37 -5.72 -5.24 -20.71
C ALA A 37 -5.89 -5.53 -22.22
N CYS A 38 -4.86 -5.20 -22.99
CA CYS A 38 -4.84 -5.41 -24.43
C CYS A 38 -3.45 -5.81 -24.92
N GLY A 39 -3.40 -6.48 -26.07
CA GLY A 39 -2.18 -7.03 -26.66
C GLY A 39 -2.18 -8.55 -26.67
N GLN A 40 -1.00 -9.15 -26.52
CA GLN A 40 -0.86 -10.61 -26.50
C GLN A 40 -1.59 -11.20 -25.28
N ASN A 41 -2.29 -12.32 -25.49
CA ASN A 41 -3.02 -13.02 -24.44
C ASN A 41 -2.86 -14.54 -24.52
N SER A 42 -1.76 -15.02 -25.12
CA SER A 42 -1.55 -16.46 -25.34
C SER A 42 -1.39 -17.27 -24.04
N ALA A 43 -0.98 -16.60 -22.95
CA ALA A 43 -0.84 -17.20 -21.63
C ALA A 43 -1.93 -16.74 -20.66
N GLY A 44 -2.90 -15.94 -21.11
CA GLY A 44 -3.94 -15.35 -20.26
C GLY A 44 -3.50 -14.06 -19.56
N GLU A 45 -2.42 -13.41 -20.01
CA GLU A 45 -1.86 -12.19 -19.39
C GLU A 45 -2.75 -10.94 -19.48
N CYS A 46 -3.78 -10.97 -20.35
CA CYS A 46 -4.83 -9.97 -20.44
C CYS A 46 -6.17 -10.43 -19.82
N THR A 47 -6.24 -11.64 -19.25
CA THR A 47 -7.47 -12.19 -18.65
C THR A 47 -7.62 -11.69 -17.22
N ILE A 48 -8.08 -10.44 -17.08
CA ILE A 48 -8.28 -9.80 -15.79
C ILE A 48 -9.39 -10.52 -15.01
N PRO A 49 -9.13 -10.99 -13.77
CA PRO A 49 -10.14 -11.61 -12.93
C PRO A 49 -11.29 -10.64 -12.61
N PRO A 50 -12.53 -11.12 -12.45
CA PRO A 50 -13.59 -10.29 -11.91
C PRO A 50 -13.26 -9.89 -10.46
N LEU A 51 -13.76 -8.72 -10.05
CA LEU A 51 -13.69 -8.23 -8.69
C LEU A 51 -14.96 -8.59 -7.92
N ASP A 52 -14.81 -8.81 -6.63
CA ASP A 52 -15.94 -8.90 -5.70
C ASP A 52 -16.57 -7.51 -5.50
N ASP A 53 -17.84 -7.45 -5.12
CA ASP A 53 -18.54 -6.18 -4.87
C ASP A 53 -17.81 -5.32 -3.82
N GLY A 54 -17.60 -4.05 -4.14
CA GLY A 54 -16.92 -3.09 -3.27
C GLY A 54 -15.39 -3.19 -3.27
N ILE A 55 -14.81 -4.10 -4.04
CA ILE A 55 -13.36 -4.20 -4.25
C ILE A 55 -12.97 -3.53 -5.57
N SER A 56 -11.84 -2.84 -5.58
CA SER A 56 -11.29 -2.17 -6.75
C SER A 56 -9.81 -2.51 -6.94
N TYR A 57 -9.32 -2.44 -8.17
CA TYR A 57 -7.90 -2.42 -8.46
C TYR A 57 -7.30 -1.05 -8.17
N THR A 58 -6.18 -1.02 -7.45
CA THR A 58 -5.53 0.21 -6.98
C THR A 58 -4.16 0.43 -7.62
N GLN A 59 -3.51 -0.64 -8.08
CA GLN A 59 -2.25 -0.58 -8.82
C GLN A 59 -2.11 -1.81 -9.72
N GLY A 60 -1.40 -1.68 -10.83
CA GLY A 60 -1.07 -2.79 -11.72
C GLY A 60 0.35 -2.73 -12.23
N SER A 61 0.94 -3.90 -12.45
CA SER A 61 2.22 -4.03 -13.12
C SER A 61 2.21 -5.21 -14.10
N ALA A 62 2.63 -4.92 -15.33
CA ALA A 62 2.70 -5.87 -16.42
C ALA A 62 4.15 -6.35 -16.65
N GLY A 63 4.33 -7.66 -16.63
CA GLY A 63 5.60 -8.34 -16.90
C GLY A 63 5.77 -8.79 -18.35
N THR A 64 6.64 -9.77 -18.60
CA THR A 64 6.80 -10.31 -19.97
C THR A 64 5.58 -11.13 -20.40
N MET A 65 5.09 -12.01 -19.52
CA MET A 65 3.96 -12.92 -19.81
C MET A 65 2.95 -12.98 -18.66
N HIS A 66 3.01 -12.08 -17.68
CA HIS A 66 2.10 -12.07 -16.54
C HIS A 66 1.73 -10.64 -16.16
N THR A 67 0.57 -10.50 -15.55
CA THR A 67 0.07 -9.26 -14.97
C THR A 67 -0.18 -9.47 -13.49
N VAL A 68 0.14 -8.46 -12.68
CA VAL A 68 -0.17 -8.44 -11.26
C VAL A 68 -0.95 -7.18 -10.95
N LEU A 69 -2.10 -7.33 -10.27
CA LEU A 69 -2.95 -6.21 -9.86
C LEU A 69 -3.13 -6.24 -8.33
N LEU A 70 -2.97 -5.07 -7.69
CA LEU A 70 -3.30 -4.86 -6.29
C LEU A 70 -4.77 -4.50 -6.13
N ARG A 71 -5.40 -5.05 -5.09
CA ARG A 71 -6.79 -4.82 -4.72
C ARG A 71 -6.89 -3.83 -3.55
N SER A 72 -8.01 -3.14 -3.43
CA SER A 72 -8.29 -2.18 -2.36
C SER A 72 -8.42 -2.81 -0.97
N ASP A 73 -8.67 -4.12 -0.89
CA ASP A 73 -8.64 -4.91 0.35
C ASP A 73 -7.21 -5.27 0.81
N GLY A 74 -6.18 -4.80 0.09
CA GLY A 74 -4.78 -5.06 0.42
C GLY A 74 -4.27 -6.41 -0.07
N ARG A 75 -5.05 -7.18 -0.85
CA ARG A 75 -4.60 -8.39 -1.54
C ARG A 75 -4.09 -8.06 -2.94
N ALA A 76 -3.60 -9.09 -3.63
CA ALA A 76 -3.18 -9.00 -5.02
C ALA A 76 -3.74 -10.19 -5.81
N VAL A 77 -3.82 -10.03 -7.13
CA VAL A 77 -4.05 -11.13 -8.07
C VAL A 77 -2.94 -11.14 -9.11
N ALA A 78 -2.52 -12.33 -9.54
CA ALA A 78 -1.52 -12.50 -10.58
C ALA A 78 -2.02 -13.54 -11.60
N PHE A 79 -1.95 -13.20 -12.89
CA PHE A 79 -2.47 -14.02 -13.98
C PHE A 79 -1.61 -13.92 -15.23
N GLY A 80 -1.73 -14.90 -16.13
CA GLY A 80 -0.84 -15.10 -17.26
C GLY A 80 0.02 -16.36 -17.13
N GLY A 81 1.22 -16.30 -17.69
CA GLY A 81 2.21 -17.37 -17.67
C GLY A 81 2.59 -17.79 -16.25
N LYS A 82 2.69 -19.11 -16.04
CA LYS A 82 2.93 -19.71 -14.71
C LYS A 82 4.20 -20.57 -14.63
N THR A 83 4.94 -20.67 -15.73
CA THR A 83 6.07 -21.60 -15.91
C THR A 83 7.23 -21.35 -14.96
N SER A 84 7.36 -20.15 -14.41
CA SER A 84 8.40 -19.77 -13.45
C SER A 84 7.83 -19.45 -12.08
N GLY A 85 6.55 -19.74 -11.81
CA GLY A 85 5.88 -19.36 -10.57
C GLY A 85 5.59 -17.87 -10.44
N GLN A 86 5.64 -17.10 -11.53
CA GLN A 86 5.42 -15.65 -11.54
C GLN A 86 3.98 -15.21 -11.23
N CYS A 87 3.06 -16.18 -11.12
CA CYS A 87 1.70 -15.99 -10.61
C CYS A 87 1.48 -16.59 -9.21
N ASN A 88 2.52 -17.14 -8.56
CA ASN A 88 2.41 -17.76 -7.23
C ASN A 88 2.61 -16.68 -6.16
N LEU A 89 1.56 -15.91 -5.91
CA LEU A 89 1.57 -14.89 -4.87
C LEU A 89 1.90 -15.50 -3.50
N PRO A 90 2.87 -14.96 -2.75
CA PRO A 90 3.13 -15.38 -1.39
C PRO A 90 1.89 -15.16 -0.50
N PRO A 91 1.67 -16.00 0.53
CA PRO A 91 0.64 -15.72 1.51
C PRO A 91 0.98 -14.43 2.28
N LEU A 92 -0.06 -13.73 2.72
CA LEU A 92 0.05 -12.59 3.64
C LEU A 92 -0.44 -13.01 5.01
N ASP A 93 0.31 -12.60 6.03
CA ASP A 93 -0.09 -12.71 7.44
C ASP A 93 -1.30 -11.82 7.73
N ASP A 94 -2.07 -12.17 8.76
CA ASP A 94 -3.27 -11.41 9.14
C ASP A 94 -2.93 -9.95 9.48
N GLY A 95 -3.71 -9.03 8.89
CA GLY A 95 -3.53 -7.59 9.07
C GLY A 95 -2.40 -6.96 8.24
N ILE A 96 -1.68 -7.75 7.43
CA ILE A 96 -0.69 -7.27 6.45
C ILE A 96 -1.34 -7.17 5.06
N SER A 97 -0.96 -6.15 4.31
CA SER A 97 -1.44 -5.87 2.96
C SER A 97 -0.29 -5.61 2.01
N TYR A 98 -0.50 -5.82 0.72
CA TYR A 98 0.38 -5.32 -0.33
C TYR A 98 0.06 -3.86 -0.65
N THR A 99 1.10 -3.04 -0.77
CA THR A 99 1.00 -1.59 -0.96
C THR A 99 1.65 -1.12 -2.25
N GLN A 100 2.59 -1.89 -2.80
CA GLN A 100 3.18 -1.58 -4.10
C GLN A 100 3.54 -2.86 -4.85
N VAL A 101 3.47 -2.81 -6.17
CA VAL A 101 3.84 -3.90 -7.07
C VAL A 101 4.79 -3.42 -8.16
N SER A 102 5.79 -4.26 -8.47
CA SER A 102 6.63 -4.13 -9.65
C SER A 102 6.87 -5.50 -10.26
N ALA A 103 6.38 -5.68 -11.49
CA ALA A 103 6.59 -6.86 -12.31
C ALA A 103 7.55 -6.51 -13.46
N ARG A 104 8.45 -7.44 -13.78
CA ARG A 104 9.30 -7.32 -14.96
C ARG A 104 9.30 -8.63 -15.73
N ALA A 105 10.46 -9.23 -16.00
CA ALA A 105 10.57 -10.35 -16.92
C ALA A 105 9.67 -11.53 -16.53
N MET A 106 10.14 -12.37 -15.62
CA MET A 106 9.39 -13.50 -15.06
C MET A 106 9.36 -13.44 -13.53
N HIS A 107 9.60 -12.27 -12.94
CA HIS A 107 9.56 -12.07 -11.50
C HIS A 107 8.74 -10.84 -11.14
N THR A 108 8.25 -10.85 -9.91
CA THR A 108 7.45 -9.79 -9.32
C THR A 108 7.99 -9.50 -7.92
N VAL A 109 8.06 -8.22 -7.57
CA VAL A 109 8.32 -7.74 -6.22
C VAL A 109 7.06 -7.04 -5.71
N LEU A 110 6.68 -7.36 -4.48
CA LEU A 110 5.57 -6.74 -3.77
C LEU A 110 6.09 -6.10 -2.47
N LEU A 111 5.73 -4.84 -2.26
CA LEU A 111 5.92 -4.17 -0.99
C LEU A 111 4.75 -4.49 -0.07
N ARG A 112 5.05 -4.82 1.18
CA ARG A 112 4.07 -5.07 2.25
C ARG A 112 3.91 -3.84 3.11
N SER A 113 2.74 -3.71 3.76
CA SER A 113 2.42 -2.63 4.69
C SER A 113 3.25 -2.61 5.97
N ASP A 114 3.97 -3.69 6.27
CA ASP A 114 4.94 -3.76 7.38
C ASP A 114 6.35 -3.29 6.97
N GLY A 115 6.51 -2.76 5.75
CA GLY A 115 7.79 -2.27 5.26
C GLY A 115 8.77 -3.38 4.86
N ARG A 116 8.32 -4.63 4.77
CA ARG A 116 9.05 -5.71 4.11
C ARG A 116 8.66 -5.79 2.64
N ALA A 117 9.50 -6.43 1.85
CA ALA A 117 9.17 -6.77 0.47
C ALA A 117 9.29 -8.28 0.27
N VAL A 118 8.49 -8.81 -0.64
CA VAL A 118 8.55 -10.22 -1.08
C VAL A 118 8.74 -10.26 -2.58
N ALA A 119 9.55 -11.20 -3.06
CA ALA A 119 9.75 -11.43 -4.47
C ALA A 119 9.44 -12.88 -4.82
N PHE A 120 8.83 -13.10 -5.97
CA PHE A 120 8.44 -14.42 -6.45
C PHE A 120 8.48 -14.49 -7.98
N GLY A 121 8.52 -15.71 -8.51
CA GLY A 121 8.72 -15.98 -9.94
C GLY A 121 10.09 -16.56 -10.23
N GLY A 122 10.54 -16.41 -11.48
CA GLY A 122 11.83 -16.91 -11.94
C GLY A 122 12.97 -16.28 -11.13
N ASP A 123 13.86 -17.13 -10.61
CA ASP A 123 14.96 -16.75 -9.72
C ASP A 123 16.33 -17.29 -10.19
N THR A 124 16.46 -17.66 -11.46
CA THR A 124 17.69 -18.28 -12.00
C THR A 124 18.94 -17.40 -11.89
N ALA A 125 18.77 -16.08 -11.77
CA ALA A 125 19.84 -15.10 -11.58
C ALA A 125 19.84 -14.49 -10.16
N GLY A 126 19.04 -15.00 -9.23
CA GLY A 126 18.91 -14.46 -7.87
C GLY A 126 18.06 -13.19 -7.77
N GLN A 127 17.24 -12.87 -8.78
CA GLN A 127 16.39 -11.68 -8.83
C GLN A 127 15.31 -11.63 -7.73
N CYS A 128 14.97 -12.77 -7.12
CA CYS A 128 14.04 -12.83 -5.99
C CYS A 128 14.75 -12.69 -4.63
N LYS A 129 16.08 -12.54 -4.62
CA LYS A 129 16.85 -12.30 -3.39
C LYS A 129 16.85 -10.82 -3.07
N LEU A 130 15.87 -10.42 -2.27
CA LEU A 130 15.78 -9.06 -1.75
C LEU A 130 16.74 -8.86 -0.56
N PRO A 131 17.39 -7.69 -0.43
CA PRO A 131 18.12 -7.36 0.77
C PRO A 131 17.18 -7.36 1.98
N THR A 132 17.64 -7.88 3.10
CA THR A 132 16.93 -7.68 4.38
C THR A 132 17.33 -6.31 4.91
N PRO A 133 16.39 -5.40 5.19
CA PRO A 133 16.71 -4.13 5.83
C PRO A 133 17.40 -4.35 7.18
N ASP A 134 18.34 -3.48 7.52
CA ASP A 134 18.96 -3.46 8.86
C ASP A 134 17.88 -3.23 9.94
N PRO A 135 18.09 -3.70 11.19
CA PRO A 135 17.15 -3.46 12.28
C PRO A 135 16.77 -1.99 12.41
N GLY A 136 15.46 -1.69 12.35
CA GLY A 136 14.94 -0.33 12.42
C GLY A 136 14.89 0.42 11.07
N THR A 137 15.26 -0.23 9.96
CA THR A 137 15.05 0.29 8.61
C THR A 137 13.99 -0.53 7.87
N TRP A 138 13.32 0.05 6.90
CA TRP A 138 12.26 -0.61 6.14
C TRP A 138 12.16 -0.07 4.71
N TYR A 139 11.60 -0.88 3.83
CA TYR A 139 11.22 -0.45 2.49
C TYR A 139 10.02 0.49 2.57
N VAL A 140 10.08 1.57 1.81
CA VAL A 140 8.96 2.50 1.63
C VAL A 140 8.55 2.50 0.17
N ALA A 141 7.25 2.71 -0.07
CA ALA A 141 6.78 2.90 -1.43
C ALA A 141 7.38 4.18 -1.99
N ASP A 142 7.69 4.20 -3.30
CA ASP A 142 7.95 5.46 -3.97
C ASP A 142 6.66 6.30 -3.95
N VAL A 143 6.75 7.49 -3.36
CA VAL A 143 5.62 8.36 -3.00
C VAL A 143 5.13 9.19 -4.18
N SER A 144 5.74 9.04 -5.35
CA SER A 144 5.55 9.93 -6.50
C SER A 144 4.18 9.85 -7.19
N VAL A 145 3.22 9.05 -6.70
CA VAL A 145 1.84 9.04 -7.22
C VAL A 145 0.80 9.11 -6.10
N GLY A 146 0.57 10.32 -5.59
CA GLY A 146 -0.53 10.64 -4.66
C GLY A 146 -0.10 11.72 -3.68
N GLN A 147 -0.92 12.76 -3.48
CA GLN A 147 -0.61 13.77 -2.48
C GLN A 147 -0.55 13.12 -1.10
N ASN A 148 0.66 13.00 -0.53
CA ASN A 148 0.83 12.51 0.83
C ASN A 148 0.15 13.49 1.78
N LEU A 149 -0.80 12.99 2.56
CA LEU A 149 -1.36 13.72 3.67
C LEU A 149 -0.47 13.47 4.89
N VAL A 150 0.33 14.49 5.23
CA VAL A 150 1.14 14.49 6.45
C VAL A 150 0.36 15.20 7.54
N LEU A 151 0.07 14.48 8.63
CA LEU A 151 -0.61 15.03 9.79
C LEU A 151 0.28 14.91 11.02
N GLN A 152 0.37 15.98 11.79
CA GLN A 152 0.91 15.96 13.12
C GLN A 152 -0.15 15.47 14.10
N LEU A 153 0.16 14.43 14.89
CA LEU A 153 -0.72 13.88 15.91
C LEU A 153 -0.34 14.43 17.28
N GLU A 154 -1.27 15.09 17.93
CA GLU A 154 -1.19 15.48 19.32
C GLU A 154 -2.13 14.63 20.17
N CYS A 155 -1.58 14.11 21.27
CA CYS A 155 -2.25 13.20 22.18
C CYS A 155 -2.44 13.93 23.52
N ALA A 156 -3.69 14.21 23.91
CA ALA A 156 -4.03 14.82 25.19
C ALA A 156 -4.86 13.86 26.05
N ARG A 157 -4.39 13.58 27.28
CA ARG A 157 -5.11 12.72 28.21
C ARG A 157 -6.20 13.51 28.94
N GLN A 158 -7.42 12.99 28.97
CA GLN A 158 -8.58 13.54 29.67
C GLN A 158 -9.21 12.43 30.51
N ASP A 159 -8.90 12.38 31.81
CA ASP A 159 -9.36 11.35 32.75
C ASP A 159 -9.14 9.91 32.21
N ASP A 160 -10.24 9.20 31.90
CA ASP A 160 -10.26 7.82 31.39
C ASP A 160 -10.13 7.73 29.86
N ALA A 161 -10.02 8.86 29.15
CA ALA A 161 -9.96 8.95 27.70
C ALA A 161 -8.68 9.65 27.21
N MET A 162 -8.39 9.42 25.92
CA MET A 162 -7.38 10.13 25.15
C MET A 162 -8.05 10.89 24.01
N LEU A 163 -7.76 12.19 23.94
CA LEU A 163 -8.13 13.03 22.81
C LEU A 163 -6.95 13.08 21.84
N LEU A 164 -7.21 12.68 20.60
CA LEU A 164 -6.27 12.68 19.50
C LEU A 164 -6.63 13.83 18.57
N THR A 165 -5.71 14.78 18.39
CA THR A 165 -5.87 15.90 17.47
C THR A 165 -4.86 15.76 16.36
N CYS A 166 -5.34 15.68 15.11
CA CYS A 166 -4.47 15.61 13.94
C CYS A 166 -4.54 16.94 13.21
N SER A 167 -3.38 17.57 13.00
CA SER A 167 -3.26 18.86 12.32
C SER A 167 -2.44 18.74 11.05
N GLY A 168 -2.82 19.50 10.02
CA GLY A 168 -2.06 19.60 8.79
C GLY A 168 -0.78 20.43 8.97
N LEU A 169 0.05 20.50 7.93
CA LEU A 169 1.31 21.26 7.93
C LEU A 169 1.15 22.76 8.16
N THR A 170 -0.06 23.29 7.96
CA THR A 170 -0.41 24.70 8.23
C THR A 170 -0.85 24.94 9.68
N GLY A 171 -0.85 23.90 10.53
CA GLY A 171 -1.32 23.96 11.91
C GLY A 171 -2.85 23.92 12.05
N GLN A 172 -3.60 23.83 10.95
CA GLN A 172 -5.05 23.68 11.00
C GLN A 172 -5.42 22.26 11.45
N GLU A 173 -6.32 22.17 12.44
CA GLU A 173 -6.93 20.91 12.86
C GLU A 173 -7.69 20.29 11.67
N THR A 174 -7.31 19.04 11.35
CA THR A 174 -7.91 18.26 10.26
C THR A 174 -8.95 17.29 10.81
N ILE A 175 -8.64 16.65 11.93
CA ILE A 175 -9.57 15.73 12.59
C ILE A 175 -9.26 15.61 14.08
N ARG A 176 -10.30 15.38 14.87
CA ARG A 176 -10.24 15.13 16.31
C ARG A 176 -10.99 13.85 16.64
N LEU A 177 -10.36 12.95 17.38
CA LEU A 177 -10.88 11.62 17.70
C LEU A 177 -10.75 11.33 19.19
N ASN A 178 -11.76 10.70 19.76
CA ASN A 178 -11.69 10.10 21.10
C ASN A 178 -11.17 8.66 20.99
N ALA A 179 -10.23 8.31 21.85
CA ALA A 179 -9.64 6.98 21.95
C ALA A 179 -9.46 6.58 23.43
N SER A 180 -9.30 5.29 23.68
CA SER A 180 -8.87 4.79 24.98
C SER A 180 -7.34 4.86 25.09
N PRO A 181 -6.74 5.20 26.24
CA PRO A 181 -5.29 5.09 26.45
C PRO A 181 -4.75 3.67 26.18
N SER A 182 -5.58 2.64 26.36
CA SER A 182 -5.24 1.24 26.09
C SER A 182 -5.38 0.82 24.62
N ASP A 183 -5.89 1.69 23.75
CA ASP A 183 -6.07 1.34 22.34
C ASP A 183 -4.72 1.09 21.67
N PRO A 184 -4.60 0.06 20.81
CA PRO A 184 -3.38 -0.18 20.05
C PRO A 184 -3.06 1.01 19.14
N ALA A 185 -1.85 1.56 19.25
CA ALA A 185 -1.44 2.75 18.51
C ALA A 185 -1.51 2.58 16.98
N TRP A 186 -1.31 1.36 16.48
CA TRP A 186 -1.44 1.07 15.04
C TRP A 186 -2.88 1.21 14.52
N ASN A 187 -3.88 0.88 15.34
CA ASN A 187 -5.29 1.01 14.97
C ASN A 187 -5.68 2.48 14.79
N THR A 188 -5.01 3.38 15.50
CA THR A 188 -5.20 4.83 15.36
C THR A 188 -4.88 5.32 13.95
N GLN A 189 -3.78 4.87 13.35
CA GLN A 189 -3.42 5.28 11.99
C GLN A 189 -4.45 4.80 10.95
N LYS A 190 -4.92 3.54 11.10
CA LYS A 190 -6.01 2.98 10.28
C LYS A 190 -7.31 3.79 10.43
N ARG A 191 -7.64 4.16 11.67
CA ARG A 191 -8.84 4.93 11.98
C ARG A 191 -8.77 6.32 11.37
N ILE A 192 -7.66 7.05 11.53
CA ILE A 192 -7.48 8.38 10.91
C ILE A 192 -7.64 8.31 9.39
N ALA A 193 -7.02 7.33 8.74
CA ALA A 193 -7.15 7.15 7.29
C ALA A 193 -8.61 6.92 6.86
N ARG A 194 -9.34 6.07 7.61
CA ARG A 194 -10.75 5.76 7.34
C ARG A 194 -11.65 7.00 7.51
N GLU A 195 -11.50 7.74 8.61
CA GLU A 195 -12.34 8.92 8.89
C GLU A 195 -12.09 10.05 7.90
N LEU A 196 -10.85 10.21 7.44
CA LEU A 196 -10.49 11.20 6.42
C LEU A 196 -10.76 10.73 4.98
N GLN A 197 -11.23 9.49 4.80
CA GLN A 197 -11.44 8.84 3.51
C GLN A 197 -10.19 8.88 2.61
N VAL A 198 -8.99 8.79 3.22
CA VAL A 198 -7.72 8.74 2.48
C VAL A 198 -7.14 7.33 2.51
N PRO A 199 -6.45 6.89 1.45
CA PRO A 199 -5.71 5.64 1.48
C PRO A 199 -4.70 5.62 2.64
N LEU A 200 -4.65 4.52 3.40
CA LEU A 200 -3.69 4.38 4.52
C LEU A 200 -2.23 4.59 4.05
N GLN A 201 -1.93 4.19 2.82
CA GLN A 201 -0.62 4.33 2.19
C GLN A 201 -0.22 5.77 1.87
N SER A 202 -1.17 6.70 1.73
CA SER A 202 -0.90 8.13 1.51
C SER A 202 -0.91 8.95 2.81
N LEU A 203 -1.26 8.33 3.95
CA LEU A 203 -1.25 8.98 5.25
C LEU A 203 0.11 8.80 5.95
N ARG A 204 0.68 9.91 6.43
CA ARG A 204 1.84 9.92 7.33
C ARG A 204 1.44 10.64 8.61
N VAL A 205 1.41 9.90 9.71
CA VAL A 205 1.12 10.46 11.04
C VAL A 205 2.44 10.68 11.77
N VAL A 206 2.76 11.94 12.00
CA VAL A 206 3.98 12.39 12.66
C VAL A 206 3.65 12.73 14.10
N LEU A 207 4.40 12.17 15.03
CA LEU A 207 4.31 12.47 16.45
C LEU A 207 5.02 13.80 16.76
N PRO A 208 4.76 14.43 17.91
CA PRO A 208 5.36 15.72 18.25
C PRO A 208 6.89 15.68 18.39
N ASP A 209 7.47 14.50 18.59
CA ASP A 209 8.92 14.27 18.61
C ASP A 209 9.54 14.11 17.20
N GLY A 210 8.74 14.26 16.16
CA GLY A 210 9.13 14.10 14.76
C GLY A 210 9.18 12.66 14.27
N GLN A 211 8.90 11.66 15.12
CA GLN A 211 8.85 10.27 14.70
C GLN A 211 7.53 9.94 13.98
N LEU A 212 7.55 8.97 13.09
CA LEU A 212 6.31 8.44 12.51
C LEU A 212 5.64 7.48 13.50
N LEU A 213 4.32 7.62 13.67
CA LEU A 213 3.53 6.71 14.51
C LEU A 213 3.73 5.24 14.09
N ALA A 214 3.79 4.99 12.78
CA ALA A 214 4.10 3.68 12.20
C ALA A 214 5.44 3.10 12.71
N ALA A 215 6.48 3.94 12.80
CA ALA A 215 7.80 3.54 13.25
C ALA A 215 7.80 3.13 14.74
N VAL A 216 7.08 3.88 15.57
CA VAL A 216 6.94 3.57 17.00
C VAL A 216 6.19 2.25 17.20
N CYS A 217 5.10 2.03 16.45
CA CYS A 217 4.33 0.79 16.51
C CYS A 217 5.13 -0.43 16.04
N GLN A 218 6.08 -0.25 15.12
CA GLN A 218 6.98 -1.31 14.67
C GLN A 218 8.09 -1.63 15.68
N ALA A 219 8.67 -0.60 16.31
CA ALA A 219 9.69 -0.78 17.35
C ALA A 219 9.11 -1.44 18.62
N LYS A 220 7.83 -1.22 18.89
CA LYS A 220 7.08 -1.83 20.00
C LYS A 220 5.74 -2.38 19.49
N PRO A 221 5.74 -3.60 18.91
CA PRO A 221 4.51 -4.25 18.49
C PRO A 221 3.58 -4.44 19.69
N GLY A 222 2.42 -3.79 19.67
CA GLY A 222 1.48 -3.76 20.79
C GLY A 222 1.55 -2.50 21.67
N ALA A 223 2.36 -1.50 21.31
CA ALA A 223 2.33 -0.20 21.97
C ALA A 223 0.90 0.37 22.00
N SER A 224 0.47 0.76 23.20
CA SER A 224 -0.78 1.48 23.41
C SER A 224 -0.61 2.96 23.08
N LEU A 225 -1.72 3.67 22.90
CA LEU A 225 -1.70 5.14 22.78
C LEU A 225 -1.04 5.81 23.99
N ALA A 226 -1.22 5.24 25.19
CA ALA A 226 -0.52 5.70 26.38
C ALA A 226 1.00 5.62 26.20
N ASP A 227 1.54 4.49 25.74
CA ASP A 227 2.99 4.31 25.53
C ASP A 227 3.58 5.31 24.53
N VAL A 228 2.83 5.60 23.46
CA VAL A 228 3.21 6.58 22.43
C VAL A 228 3.15 8.00 22.98
N SER A 229 2.17 8.29 23.83
CA SER A 229 2.02 9.60 24.48
C SER A 229 3.04 9.86 25.61
N GLU A 230 3.48 8.81 26.31
CA GLU A 230 4.36 8.89 27.48
C GLU A 230 5.86 8.93 27.15
N ALA A 231 6.27 8.58 25.93
CA ALA A 231 7.63 8.81 25.42
C ALA A 231 8.09 10.28 25.60
N ARG A 232 7.13 11.20 25.79
CA ARG A 232 7.27 12.60 26.17
C ARG A 232 7.93 12.85 27.54
N LYS A 233 7.63 12.05 28.57
CA LYS A 233 8.03 12.40 29.95
C LYS A 233 9.50 12.10 30.28
N LEU A 234 10.10 11.13 29.60
CA LEU A 234 11.47 10.68 29.90
C LEU A 234 12.57 11.58 29.30
N ARG A 235 12.26 12.45 28.33
CA ARG A 235 13.25 13.35 27.69
C ARG A 235 13.17 14.82 28.10
N CYS A 236 12.18 15.22 28.90
CA CYS A 236 12.14 16.55 29.51
C CYS A 236 12.75 16.59 30.93
N LEU A 237 13.26 15.45 31.43
CA LEU A 237 13.86 15.31 32.76
C LEU A 237 15.34 14.90 32.71
N SER A 238 15.98 14.93 31.52
CA SER A 238 17.40 14.65 31.32
C SER A 238 18.12 15.86 30.76
#